data_AF-A0AAN8PYQ8-F1
#
_entry.id   AF-A0AAN8PYQ8-F1
#
_cell.length_a   1.000
_cell.length_b   1.000
_cell.length_c   1.000
_cell.angle_alpha   90.00
_cell.angle_beta   90.00
_cell.angle_gamma   90.00
#
_symmetry.space_group_name_H-M   'P 1'
#
loop_
_entity.id
_entity.type
_entity.pdbx_description
1 polymer ?
#
loop_
_entity_poly.entity_id
_entity_poly.type
_entity_poly.pdbx_seq_one_letter_code
_entity_poly.pdbx_strand_id
1 'polypeptide(L)'
;MVAVSILYHNKSTKWKLGSKRINTFALKSSKPDPTLNLPKKHLIQNQTLPEIRLTPMQTLPKIRLDTRQTSPKISLDPRPVLPEITLVVRMTSIPRILNLVYCHLFPSISLYWSKRYGKVALILDKGSSKDKIFAEKLEREKHKMGIDFQFFFESLPKNSTSIKRMQQLKLRNFGYVRQLYSSFLMDTFIKTPVLGWVDSDSKFITPVAPENIMTNGRLRVKGLNTSPTLERYSSFTMQMLGKPLPGDFMCYFPVYIWTDTITNCNRHILKHMNVTTLEEAFIKSASRGLLSPVCIILTYAFYFERHRYDWHFDIGPRLNLTHYNKMYVLPRHEITSADVTYDVHVATHNRYYVDPKNVINRQGYCAAVANSTIPMTKQTNQMCRRFNGSVFWTLFTLQTAMFHMNGWCVNHNPKCLPTVDEHYKNVKKAIKEGYYTLNMDMVKYINSFAKSENVTCAHFFRNVG
;
A
#
# COMPACT_ATOMS: atom_id res chain seq x y z
N MET A 1 16.54 5.09 44.20
CA MET A 1 17.17 3.78 44.43
C MET A 1 16.19 2.89 45.14
N VAL A 2 15.53 1.96 44.42
CA VAL A 2 15.19 0.58 44.85
C VAL A 2 14.87 -0.15 43.54
N ALA A 3 15.64 -1.20 43.26
CA ALA A 3 15.51 -2.06 42.09
C ALA A 3 14.46 -3.14 42.33
N VAL A 4 13.66 -3.47 41.32
CA VAL A 4 12.81 -4.66 41.31
C VAL A 4 13.26 -5.55 40.15
N SER A 5 13.96 -6.62 40.51
CA SER A 5 14.35 -7.72 39.63
C SER A 5 13.16 -8.65 39.38
N ILE A 6 12.91 -9.01 38.13
CA ILE A 6 12.04 -10.14 37.77
C ILE A 6 12.89 -11.21 37.08
N LEU A 7 13.04 -12.33 37.77
CA LEU A 7 13.69 -13.57 37.35
C LEU A 7 12.90 -14.25 36.22
N TYR A 8 13.57 -14.53 35.10
CA TYR A 8 13.10 -15.48 34.09
C TYR A 8 13.58 -16.89 34.46
N HIS A 9 12.64 -17.79 34.72
CA HIS A 9 12.91 -19.21 34.91
C HIS A 9 12.89 -19.95 33.56
N ASN A 10 14.03 -20.53 33.22
CA ASN A 10 14.30 -21.26 31.99
C ASN A 10 14.07 -22.76 32.25
N LYS A 11 13.10 -23.39 31.57
CA LYS A 11 12.96 -24.85 31.54
C LYS A 11 13.28 -25.36 30.14
N SER A 12 14.47 -25.95 30.03
CA SER A 12 14.93 -26.69 28.87
C SER A 12 14.10 -27.95 28.65
N THR A 13 13.68 -28.19 27.40
CA THR A 13 13.37 -29.54 26.93
C THR A 13 14.26 -29.84 25.72
N LYS A 14 15.16 -30.81 25.92
CA LYS A 14 16.09 -31.35 24.94
C LYS A 14 15.30 -32.06 23.83
N TRP A 15 15.49 -31.63 22.59
CA TRP A 15 15.22 -32.45 21.41
C TRP A 15 16.56 -32.83 20.76
N LYS A 16 16.83 -34.15 20.73
CA LYS A 16 17.96 -34.74 19.99
C LYS A 16 17.69 -34.60 18.49
N LEU A 17 18.55 -33.90 17.78
CA LEU A 17 18.61 -33.91 16.32
C LEU A 17 19.83 -34.73 15.89
N GLY A 18 19.57 -35.81 15.16
CA GLY A 18 20.57 -36.67 14.55
C GLY A 18 21.41 -35.90 13.53
N SER A 19 22.71 -36.17 13.54
CA SER A 19 23.66 -35.58 12.61
C SER A 19 23.51 -36.20 11.22
N LYS A 20 23.34 -35.35 10.20
CA LYS A 20 23.78 -35.65 8.84
C LYS A 20 24.69 -34.52 8.40
N ARG A 21 25.92 -34.91 8.06
CA ARG A 21 27.04 -34.10 7.59
C ARG A 21 26.60 -33.26 6.38
N ILE A 22 26.92 -31.97 6.40
CA ILE A 22 26.97 -31.11 5.21
C ILE A 22 28.43 -30.67 5.09
N ASN A 23 29.01 -30.99 3.94
CA ASN A 23 30.39 -30.68 3.57
C ASN A 23 30.60 -29.17 3.49
N THR A 24 31.60 -28.70 4.22
CA THR A 24 32.22 -27.38 4.07
C THR A 24 33.00 -27.31 2.76
N PHE A 25 32.55 -26.48 1.82
CA PHE A 25 33.39 -25.97 0.74
C PHE A 25 33.97 -24.62 1.16
N ALA A 26 35.29 -24.58 1.32
CA ALA A 26 36.07 -23.38 1.58
C ALA A 26 36.15 -22.52 0.32
N LEU A 27 35.71 -21.28 0.39
CA LEU A 27 35.96 -20.25 -0.63
C LEU A 27 37.33 -19.63 -0.36
N LYS A 28 38.30 -19.98 -1.20
CA LYS A 28 39.59 -19.30 -1.30
C LYS A 28 39.38 -17.89 -1.85
N SER A 29 39.96 -16.92 -1.16
CA SER A 29 40.09 -15.53 -1.59
C SER A 29 41.03 -15.44 -2.80
N SER A 30 40.54 -14.83 -3.88
CA SER A 30 41.39 -14.36 -4.98
C SER A 30 41.43 -12.83 -4.95
N LYS A 31 42.67 -12.30 -4.98
CA LYS A 31 42.98 -10.87 -5.05
C LYS A 31 42.52 -10.28 -6.39
N PRO A 32 42.13 -8.99 -6.45
CA PRO A 32 41.80 -8.34 -7.70
C PRO A 32 43.06 -7.93 -8.50
N ASP A 33 43.02 -8.24 -9.78
CA ASP A 33 43.99 -7.89 -10.83
C ASP A 33 43.91 -6.39 -11.19
N PRO A 34 45.03 -5.64 -11.20
CA PRO A 34 45.05 -4.21 -11.47
C PRO A 34 45.31 -3.93 -12.96
N THR A 35 44.40 -4.30 -13.86
CA THR A 35 44.48 -3.86 -15.26
C THR A 35 43.09 -3.71 -15.91
N LEU A 36 42.46 -2.54 -15.75
CA LEU A 36 41.40 -2.10 -16.67
C LEU A 36 41.48 -0.60 -16.90
N ASN A 37 42.02 -0.25 -18.07
CA ASN A 37 42.13 1.08 -18.60
C ASN A 37 40.74 1.68 -18.91
N LEU A 38 40.45 2.83 -18.30
CA LEU A 38 39.34 3.71 -18.66
C LEU A 38 39.70 4.52 -19.93
N PRO A 39 38.84 4.58 -20.97
CA PRO A 39 39.02 5.53 -22.05
C PRO A 39 38.65 6.95 -21.62
N LYS A 40 39.51 7.88 -22.02
CA LYS A 40 39.48 9.31 -21.76
C LYS A 40 38.28 10.02 -22.40
N LYS A 41 37.90 11.11 -21.73
CA LYS A 41 37.06 12.22 -22.19
C LYS A 41 37.32 12.59 -23.65
N HIS A 42 36.26 12.65 -24.46
CA HIS A 42 36.20 13.53 -25.61
C HIS A 42 35.30 14.73 -25.29
N LEU A 43 35.92 15.90 -25.21
CA LEU A 43 35.25 17.19 -25.38
C LEU A 43 34.71 17.25 -26.81
N ILE A 44 33.43 17.59 -26.97
CA ILE A 44 32.90 18.08 -28.24
C ILE A 44 32.52 19.54 -28.05
N GLN A 45 33.04 20.33 -28.98
CA GLN A 45 32.96 21.77 -29.11
C GLN A 45 31.54 22.26 -29.45
N ASN A 46 31.30 23.48 -29.00
CA ASN A 46 30.28 24.46 -29.38
C ASN A 46 29.62 24.21 -30.76
N GLN A 47 28.30 23.99 -30.73
CA GLN A 47 27.41 24.35 -31.83
C GLN A 47 26.46 25.45 -31.37
N THR A 48 26.56 26.58 -32.06
CA THR A 48 25.70 27.76 -31.98
C THR A 48 24.26 27.40 -32.34
N LEU A 49 23.32 27.74 -31.45
CA LEU A 49 21.88 27.74 -31.75
C LEU A 49 21.49 29.03 -32.49
N PRO A 50 20.57 28.98 -33.48
CA PRO A 50 20.05 30.17 -34.12
C PRO A 50 19.03 30.91 -33.23
N GLU A 51 19.10 32.24 -33.26
CA GLU A 51 18.14 33.17 -32.65
C GLU A 51 16.72 32.92 -33.13
N ILE A 52 15.81 32.63 -32.20
CA ILE A 52 14.36 32.68 -32.44
C ILE A 52 13.91 34.12 -32.12
N ARG A 53 13.64 34.90 -33.16
CA ARG A 53 12.95 36.19 -33.04
C ARG A 53 11.49 35.94 -32.66
N LEU A 54 11.09 36.38 -31.46
CA LEU A 54 9.70 36.47 -31.05
C LEU A 54 9.05 37.69 -31.70
N THR A 55 8.03 37.48 -32.53
CA THR A 55 7.15 38.55 -33.03
C THR A 55 6.13 38.96 -31.94
N PRO A 56 5.68 40.23 -31.91
CA PRO A 56 4.79 40.73 -30.84
C PRO A 56 3.39 40.13 -30.93
N MET A 57 2.82 39.78 -29.77
CA MET A 57 1.43 39.33 -29.63
C MET A 57 0.45 40.39 -30.14
N GLN A 58 -0.44 39.97 -31.04
CA GLN A 58 -1.63 40.72 -31.40
C GLN A 58 -2.59 40.82 -30.20
N THR A 59 -3.15 42.01 -30.04
CA THR A 59 -4.09 42.41 -29.00
C THR A 59 -5.41 41.64 -29.07
N LEU A 60 -5.78 40.98 -27.96
CA LEU A 60 -7.11 40.41 -27.76
C LEU A 60 -8.15 41.53 -27.53
N PRO A 61 -9.37 41.43 -28.10
CA PRO A 61 -10.41 42.43 -27.94
C PRO A 61 -10.98 42.44 -26.52
N LYS A 62 -11.18 43.65 -25.99
CA LYS A 62 -11.84 43.93 -24.71
C LYS A 62 -13.28 43.40 -24.72
N ILE A 63 -13.54 42.33 -23.97
CA ILE A 63 -14.89 41.89 -23.64
C ILE A 63 -15.40 42.77 -22.50
N ARG A 64 -16.52 43.46 -22.75
CA ARG A 64 -17.28 44.25 -21.78
C ARG A 64 -17.97 43.28 -20.81
N LEU A 65 -17.60 43.33 -19.52
CA LEU A 65 -18.26 42.59 -18.46
C LEU A 65 -19.51 43.36 -18.01
N ASP A 66 -20.69 42.82 -18.32
CA ASP A 66 -21.96 43.25 -17.73
C ASP A 66 -22.01 42.82 -16.26
N THR A 67 -21.97 43.80 -15.37
CA THR A 67 -22.09 43.64 -13.92
C THR A 67 -23.54 43.49 -13.52
N ARG A 68 -24.07 42.26 -13.56
CA ARG A 68 -25.25 41.83 -12.77
C ARG A 68 -25.36 40.30 -12.77
N GLN A 69 -24.49 39.66 -11.98
CA GLN A 69 -24.72 38.30 -11.53
C GLN A 69 -24.44 38.26 -10.03
N THR A 70 -25.50 38.05 -9.26
CA THR A 70 -25.47 37.77 -7.83
C THR A 70 -24.46 36.66 -7.57
N SER A 71 -23.35 37.01 -6.93
CA SER A 71 -22.30 36.08 -6.56
C SER A 71 -22.90 34.95 -5.72
N PRO A 72 -22.70 33.67 -6.08
CA PRO A 72 -23.00 32.60 -5.15
C PRO A 72 -22.11 32.80 -3.94
N LYS A 73 -22.69 32.82 -2.74
CA LYS A 73 -21.93 32.71 -1.50
C LYS A 73 -21.13 31.40 -1.56
N ILE A 74 -19.86 31.49 -1.94
CA ILE A 74 -18.90 30.43 -1.75
C ILE A 74 -18.78 30.29 -0.24
N SER A 75 -19.43 29.27 0.31
CA SER A 75 -19.15 28.78 1.64
C SER A 75 -17.69 28.35 1.65
N LEU A 76 -16.82 29.21 2.15
CA LEU A 76 -15.44 28.89 2.53
C LEU A 76 -15.50 27.94 3.73
N ASP A 77 -15.83 26.68 3.45
CA ASP A 77 -15.58 25.60 4.36
C ASP A 77 -14.13 25.16 4.12
N PRO A 78 -13.19 25.43 5.04
CA PRO A 78 -11.76 25.15 4.84
C PRO A 78 -11.42 23.66 4.97
N ARG A 79 -12.43 22.78 4.88
CA ARG A 79 -12.22 21.33 4.93
C ARG A 79 -11.60 20.89 3.60
N PRO A 80 -10.45 20.17 3.62
CA PRO A 80 -9.99 19.50 2.43
C PRO A 80 -11.04 18.45 2.04
N VAL A 81 -11.84 18.77 1.03
CA VAL A 81 -12.75 17.80 0.42
C VAL A 81 -11.85 16.74 -0.20
N LEU A 82 -11.83 15.56 0.41
CA LEU A 82 -11.12 14.43 -0.18
C LEU A 82 -11.66 14.20 -1.58
N PRO A 83 -10.79 13.98 -2.58
CA PRO A 83 -11.25 13.50 -3.87
C PRO A 83 -11.97 12.16 -3.71
N GLU A 84 -12.80 11.79 -4.68
CA GLU A 84 -13.37 10.45 -4.72
C GLU A 84 -12.23 9.41 -4.85
N ILE A 85 -12.31 8.36 -4.03
CA ILE A 85 -11.31 7.31 -3.95
C ILE A 85 -11.99 5.97 -4.20
N THR A 86 -11.47 5.23 -5.17
CA THR A 86 -11.82 3.82 -5.33
C THR A 86 -10.79 2.96 -4.61
N LEU A 87 -11.23 2.15 -3.65
CA LEU A 87 -10.38 1.12 -3.05
C LEU A 87 -10.32 -0.08 -3.99
N VAL A 88 -9.13 -0.48 -4.44
CA VAL A 88 -8.94 -1.48 -5.48
C VAL A 88 -8.31 -2.73 -4.92
N VAL A 89 -8.92 -3.87 -5.25
CA VAL A 89 -8.41 -5.21 -4.98
C VAL A 89 -8.32 -5.97 -6.30
N ARG A 90 -7.11 -6.34 -6.73
CA ARG A 90 -6.93 -7.29 -7.83
C ARG A 90 -6.89 -8.70 -7.27
N MET A 91 -7.86 -9.55 -7.64
CA MET A 91 -7.98 -10.89 -7.08
C MET A 91 -8.57 -11.91 -8.05
N THR A 92 -8.52 -13.19 -7.67
CA THR A 92 -9.22 -14.29 -8.35
C THR A 92 -10.01 -15.09 -7.32
N SER A 93 -11.12 -15.69 -7.74
CA SER A 93 -12.07 -16.39 -6.86
C SER A 93 -11.67 -17.84 -6.61
N ILE A 94 -10.43 -18.05 -6.17
CA ILE A 94 -9.93 -19.38 -5.76
C ILE A 94 -10.09 -19.56 -4.25
N PRO A 95 -10.30 -20.80 -3.75
CA PRO A 95 -10.67 -21.04 -2.35
C PRO A 95 -9.75 -20.36 -1.32
N ARG A 96 -8.44 -20.39 -1.55
CA ARG A 96 -7.46 -19.74 -0.66
C ARG A 96 -7.65 -18.23 -0.57
N ILE A 97 -7.91 -17.56 -1.70
CA ILE A 97 -8.12 -16.11 -1.73
C ILE A 97 -9.49 -15.76 -1.17
N LEU A 98 -10.52 -16.56 -1.51
CA LEU A 98 -11.86 -16.40 -0.93
C LEU A 98 -11.84 -16.48 0.59
N ASN A 99 -11.06 -17.41 1.17
CA ASN A 99 -10.87 -17.48 2.62
C ASN A 99 -10.27 -16.18 3.18
N LEU A 100 -9.22 -15.63 2.55
CA LEU A 100 -8.60 -14.39 3.00
C LEU A 100 -9.56 -13.20 2.92
N VAL A 101 -10.28 -13.05 1.81
CA VAL A 101 -11.16 -11.89 1.63
C VAL A 101 -12.40 -11.97 2.52
N TYR A 102 -13.04 -13.13 2.65
CA TYR A 102 -14.22 -13.27 3.50
C TYR A 102 -13.89 -13.20 4.99
N CYS A 103 -12.75 -13.73 5.43
CA CYS A 103 -12.42 -13.80 6.85
C CYS A 103 -11.67 -12.58 7.37
N HIS A 104 -11.04 -11.78 6.50
CA HIS A 104 -10.20 -10.67 6.92
C HIS A 104 -10.51 -9.37 6.16
N LEU A 105 -10.43 -9.37 4.84
CA LEU A 105 -10.55 -8.14 4.06
C LEU A 105 -11.96 -7.53 4.14
N PHE A 106 -13.01 -8.26 3.75
CA PHE A 106 -14.39 -7.74 3.75
C PHE A 106 -14.89 -7.34 5.15
N PRO A 107 -14.71 -8.16 6.21
CA PRO A 107 -15.06 -7.73 7.56
C PRO A 107 -14.37 -6.42 7.95
N SER A 108 -13.07 -6.29 7.65
CA SER A 108 -12.32 -5.09 8.00
C SER A 108 -12.70 -3.87 7.16
N ILE A 109 -12.97 -4.04 5.86
CA ILE A 109 -13.52 -2.97 5.00
C ILE A 109 -14.85 -2.49 5.56
N SER A 110 -15.78 -3.40 5.89
CA SER A 110 -17.11 -3.04 6.40
C SER A 110 -17.08 -2.20 7.68
N LEU A 111 -16.02 -2.35 8.50
CA LEU A 111 -15.83 -1.58 9.72
C LEU A 111 -15.03 -0.31 9.51
N TYR A 112 -13.97 -0.37 8.71
CA TYR A 112 -12.86 0.59 8.77
C TYR A 112 -12.63 1.39 7.49
N TRP A 113 -13.24 0.99 6.38
CA TRP A 113 -13.25 1.77 5.15
C TRP A 113 -14.59 2.51 5.00
N SER A 114 -14.56 3.84 4.93
CA SER A 114 -15.79 4.61 4.80
C SER A 114 -16.35 4.55 3.39
N LYS A 115 -17.65 4.28 3.26
CA LYS A 115 -18.38 4.43 1.99
C LYS A 115 -18.35 5.85 1.45
N ARG A 116 -18.08 6.86 2.29
CA ARG A 116 -17.98 8.26 1.86
C ARG A 116 -16.72 8.53 1.04
N TYR A 117 -15.71 7.67 1.11
CA TYR A 117 -14.53 7.78 0.26
C TYR A 117 -14.83 7.37 -1.18
N GLY A 118 -15.68 6.37 -1.36
CA GLY A 118 -16.07 5.84 -2.66
C GLY A 118 -16.20 4.32 -2.64
N LYS A 119 -16.15 3.74 -3.83
CA LYS A 119 -16.44 2.32 -4.08
C LYS A 119 -15.26 1.41 -3.74
N VAL A 120 -15.55 0.13 -3.57
CA VAL A 120 -14.56 -0.95 -3.54
C VAL A 120 -14.59 -1.69 -4.86
N ALA A 121 -13.58 -1.47 -5.70
CA ALA A 121 -13.45 -2.13 -6.98
C ALA A 121 -12.72 -3.48 -6.85
N LEU A 122 -13.37 -4.55 -7.32
CA LEU A 122 -12.74 -5.85 -7.52
C LEU A 122 -12.40 -6.02 -9.00
N ILE A 123 -11.12 -6.13 -9.31
CA ILE A 123 -10.64 -6.48 -10.65
C ILE A 123 -10.45 -8.00 -10.69
N LEU A 124 -11.21 -8.66 -11.55
CA LEU A 124 -11.33 -10.12 -11.65
C LEU A 124 -10.94 -10.62 -13.05
N ASP A 125 -10.81 -11.93 -13.22
CA ASP A 125 -10.44 -12.54 -14.49
C ASP A 125 -11.67 -12.70 -15.40
N LYS A 126 -11.69 -12.02 -16.56
CA LYS A 126 -12.79 -12.12 -17.53
C LYS A 126 -13.10 -13.54 -18.00
N GLY A 127 -12.06 -14.37 -18.14
CA GLY A 127 -12.18 -15.77 -18.57
C GLY A 127 -12.63 -16.74 -17.47
N SER A 128 -12.75 -16.29 -16.22
CA SER A 128 -13.14 -17.14 -15.09
C SER A 128 -14.66 -17.06 -14.88
N SER A 129 -15.38 -18.16 -15.14
CA SER A 129 -16.81 -18.25 -14.81
C SER A 129 -17.05 -18.14 -13.30
N LYS A 130 -16.12 -18.67 -12.48
CA LYS A 130 -16.15 -18.54 -11.02
C LYS A 130 -16.09 -17.09 -10.57
N ASP A 131 -15.29 -16.26 -11.24
CA ASP A 131 -15.19 -14.83 -10.92
C ASP A 131 -16.48 -14.08 -11.26
N LYS A 132 -17.14 -14.42 -12.37
CA LYS A 132 -18.44 -13.83 -12.72
C LYS A 132 -19.51 -14.19 -11.69
N ILE A 133 -19.62 -15.47 -11.34
CA ILE A 133 -20.56 -15.94 -10.32
C ILE A 133 -20.28 -15.28 -8.96
N PHE A 134 -19.00 -15.17 -8.58
CA PHE A 134 -18.60 -14.48 -7.35
C PHE A 134 -19.01 -13.02 -7.35
N ALA A 135 -18.74 -12.28 -8.43
CA ALA A 135 -19.14 -10.88 -8.57
C ALA A 135 -20.67 -10.69 -8.48
N GLU A 136 -21.44 -11.52 -9.19
CA GLU A 136 -22.91 -11.48 -9.14
C GLU A 136 -23.46 -11.73 -7.74
N LYS A 137 -22.87 -12.68 -7.00
CA LYS A 137 -23.23 -12.93 -5.60
C LYS A 137 -22.95 -11.72 -4.73
N LEU A 138 -21.75 -11.13 -4.84
CA LEU A 138 -21.39 -9.96 -4.05
C LEU A 138 -22.25 -8.75 -4.39
N GLU A 139 -22.60 -8.54 -5.66
CA GLU A 139 -23.47 -7.45 -6.08
C GLU A 139 -24.85 -7.52 -5.39
N ARG A 140 -25.43 -8.72 -5.28
CA ARG A 140 -26.71 -8.93 -4.57
C ARG A 140 -26.62 -8.67 -3.06
N GLU A 141 -25.44 -8.91 -2.48
CA GLU A 141 -25.25 -8.87 -1.03
C GLU A 141 -24.57 -7.59 -0.51
N LYS A 142 -24.12 -6.71 -1.41
CA LYS A 142 -23.31 -5.53 -1.11
C LYS A 142 -23.92 -4.62 -0.03
N HIS A 143 -25.24 -4.44 -0.06
CA HIS A 143 -25.96 -3.61 0.91
C HIS A 143 -25.90 -4.18 2.33
N LYS A 144 -26.13 -5.49 2.48
CA LYS A 144 -26.08 -6.19 3.78
C LYS A 144 -24.65 -6.31 4.32
N MET A 145 -23.67 -6.44 3.42
CA MET A 145 -22.25 -6.42 3.76
C MET A 145 -21.74 -5.04 4.17
N GLY A 146 -22.49 -3.97 3.85
CA GLY A 146 -22.01 -2.62 4.12
C GLY A 146 -20.84 -2.21 3.21
N ILE A 147 -20.74 -2.76 2.01
CA ILE A 147 -19.67 -2.45 1.05
C ILE A 147 -20.32 -2.05 -0.28
N ASP A 148 -19.93 -0.94 -0.87
CA ASP A 148 -20.39 -0.57 -2.22
C ASP A 148 -19.40 -1.11 -3.26
N PHE A 149 -19.69 -2.28 -3.81
CA PHE A 149 -18.81 -2.94 -4.76
C PHE A 149 -18.94 -2.37 -6.17
N GLN A 150 -17.82 -2.41 -6.90
CA GLN A 150 -17.76 -2.25 -8.34
C GLN A 150 -16.91 -3.39 -8.91
N PHE A 151 -17.33 -3.97 -10.04
CA PHE A 151 -16.65 -5.13 -10.62
C PHE A 151 -16.08 -4.80 -11.99
N PHE A 152 -14.83 -5.20 -12.20
CA PHE A 152 -14.16 -5.12 -13.49
C PHE A 152 -13.60 -6.49 -13.87
N PHE A 153 -13.63 -6.80 -15.16
CA PHE A 153 -13.17 -8.07 -15.69
C PHE A 153 -12.02 -7.85 -16.66
N GLU A 154 -10.81 -8.10 -16.18
CA GLU A 154 -9.59 -7.96 -16.96
C GLU A 154 -9.49 -9.11 -17.97
N SER A 155 -9.21 -8.75 -19.23
CA SER A 155 -8.98 -9.71 -20.31
C SER A 155 -7.52 -10.10 -20.34
N LEU A 156 -7.21 -11.31 -20.80
CA LEU A 156 -5.82 -11.66 -21.11
C LEU A 156 -5.26 -10.72 -22.21
N PRO A 157 -3.93 -10.51 -22.24
CA PRO A 157 -3.24 -9.91 -23.39
C PRO A 157 -3.74 -10.49 -24.71
N LYS A 158 -3.96 -9.66 -25.73
CA LYS A 158 -4.48 -10.13 -27.02
C LYS A 158 -3.46 -11.02 -27.75
N ASN A 159 -2.17 -10.79 -27.52
CA ASN A 159 -1.10 -11.50 -28.19
C ASN A 159 -0.83 -12.87 -27.54
N SER A 160 -1.10 -13.96 -28.28
CA SER A 160 -0.91 -15.33 -27.81
C SER A 160 0.56 -15.68 -27.51
N THR A 161 1.51 -15.06 -28.22
CA THR A 161 2.94 -15.18 -27.93
C THR A 161 3.29 -14.51 -26.60
N SER A 162 2.70 -13.34 -26.31
CA SER A 162 2.85 -12.67 -25.01
C SER A 162 2.33 -13.54 -23.87
N ILE A 163 1.16 -14.18 -24.04
CA ILE A 163 0.60 -15.13 -23.07
C ILE A 163 1.58 -16.29 -22.83
N LYS A 164 2.05 -16.96 -23.89
CA LYS A 164 3.01 -18.07 -23.78
C LYS A 164 4.28 -17.65 -23.04
N ARG A 165 4.81 -16.47 -23.35
CA ARG A 165 5.99 -15.92 -22.67
C ARG A 165 5.71 -15.63 -21.19
N MET A 166 4.55 -15.05 -20.88
CA MET A 166 4.14 -14.82 -19.48
C MET A 166 4.00 -16.12 -18.70
N GLN A 167 3.49 -17.20 -19.32
CA GLN A 167 3.41 -18.53 -18.72
C GLN A 167 4.79 -19.16 -18.47
N GLN A 168 5.79 -18.81 -19.27
CA GLN A 168 7.17 -19.29 -19.15
C GLN A 168 7.99 -18.50 -18.12
N LEU A 169 7.47 -17.38 -17.60
CA LEU A 169 8.17 -16.60 -16.58
C LEU A 169 8.30 -17.40 -15.29
N LYS A 170 9.54 -17.57 -14.81
CA LYS A 170 9.87 -18.31 -13.57
C LYS A 170 9.51 -17.54 -12.28
N LEU A 171 8.55 -16.62 -12.34
CA LEU A 171 8.16 -15.78 -11.21
C LEU A 171 7.33 -16.57 -10.19
N ARG A 172 6.18 -17.09 -10.63
CA ARG A 172 5.20 -17.93 -9.92
C ARG A 172 4.23 -18.53 -10.95
N ASN A 173 3.09 -19.05 -10.51
CA ASN A 173 2.00 -19.44 -11.40
C ASN A 173 1.52 -18.27 -12.28
N PHE A 174 0.95 -18.61 -13.43
CA PHE A 174 0.47 -17.66 -14.42
C PHE A 174 -0.54 -16.65 -13.87
N GLY A 175 -1.41 -17.07 -12.94
CA GLY A 175 -2.38 -16.17 -12.31
C GLY A 175 -1.71 -15.02 -11.55
N TYR A 176 -0.63 -15.29 -10.82
CA TYR A 176 0.14 -14.26 -10.13
C TYR A 176 0.83 -13.31 -11.11
N VAL A 177 1.44 -13.84 -12.17
CA VAL A 177 2.07 -13.02 -13.23
C VAL A 177 1.05 -12.10 -13.88
N ARG A 178 -0.14 -12.63 -14.19
CA ARG A 178 -1.25 -11.86 -14.73
C ARG A 178 -1.68 -10.73 -13.78
N GLN A 179 -1.81 -11.00 -12.49
CA GLN A 179 -2.13 -9.96 -11.50
C GLN A 179 -1.10 -8.83 -11.50
N LEU A 180 0.19 -9.15 -11.51
CA LEU A 180 1.26 -8.14 -11.57
C LEU A 180 1.18 -7.28 -12.85
N TYR A 181 0.89 -7.90 -13.99
CA TYR A 181 0.69 -7.17 -15.24
C TYR A 181 -0.54 -6.27 -15.17
N SER A 182 -1.69 -6.80 -14.72
CA SER A 182 -2.94 -6.03 -14.61
C SER A 182 -2.81 -4.82 -13.68
N SER A 183 -1.91 -4.85 -12.69
CA SER A 183 -1.67 -3.71 -11.80
C SER A 183 -1.16 -2.46 -12.53
N PHE A 184 -0.46 -2.60 -13.65
CA PHE A 184 -0.08 -1.46 -14.50
C PHE A 184 -1.25 -0.91 -15.32
N LEU A 185 -2.40 -1.59 -15.33
CA LEU A 185 -3.57 -1.21 -16.12
C LEU A 185 -4.73 -0.73 -15.23
N MET A 186 -4.50 -0.49 -13.94
CA MET A 186 -5.57 -0.11 -13.01
C MET A 186 -6.27 1.19 -13.43
N ASP A 187 -5.55 2.14 -14.05
CA ASP A 187 -6.08 3.38 -14.62
C ASP A 187 -7.05 3.16 -15.80
N THR A 188 -6.97 2.01 -16.46
CA THR A 188 -7.92 1.65 -17.52
C THR A 188 -9.30 1.30 -16.94
N PHE A 189 -9.34 0.75 -15.72
CA PHE A 189 -10.57 0.34 -15.04
C PHE A 189 -11.13 1.46 -14.16
N ILE A 190 -10.27 2.10 -13.38
CA ILE A 190 -10.66 3.07 -12.36
C ILE A 190 -10.67 4.48 -12.97
N LYS A 191 -11.75 5.22 -12.73
CA LYS A 191 -11.96 6.58 -13.25
C LYS A 191 -12.00 7.66 -12.17
N THR A 192 -11.99 7.27 -10.90
CA THR A 192 -11.88 8.21 -9.80
C THR A 192 -10.49 8.86 -9.78
N PRO A 193 -10.33 10.09 -9.28
CA PRO A 193 -9.04 10.77 -9.27
C PRO A 193 -7.96 10.02 -8.48
N VAL A 194 -8.36 9.38 -7.37
CA VAL A 194 -7.46 8.64 -6.50
C VAL A 194 -7.86 7.16 -6.47
N LEU A 195 -6.82 6.33 -6.43
CA LEU A 195 -6.91 4.89 -6.24
C LEU A 195 -6.25 4.54 -4.90
N GLY A 196 -6.98 3.83 -4.04
CA GLY A 196 -6.41 3.17 -2.86
C GLY A 196 -6.17 1.70 -3.17
N TRP A 197 -4.93 1.28 -3.39
CA TRP A 197 -4.62 -0.11 -3.71
C TRP A 197 -4.45 -0.90 -2.41
N VAL A 198 -5.05 -2.09 -2.29
CA VAL A 198 -4.71 -3.12 -1.30
C VAL A 198 -4.51 -4.50 -1.94
N ASP A 199 -3.73 -5.37 -1.28
CA ASP A 199 -3.63 -6.77 -1.66
C ASP A 199 -4.83 -7.59 -1.13
N SER A 200 -5.12 -8.72 -1.77
CA SER A 200 -6.20 -9.62 -1.36
C SER A 200 -6.00 -10.27 0.02
N ASP A 201 -4.77 -10.24 0.56
CA ASP A 201 -4.45 -10.70 1.91
C ASP A 201 -4.32 -9.55 2.92
N SER A 202 -4.63 -8.32 2.52
CA SER A 202 -4.69 -7.17 3.42
C SER A 202 -5.91 -7.24 4.34
N LYS A 203 -5.81 -6.57 5.49
CA LYS A 203 -6.93 -6.30 6.38
C LYS A 203 -6.72 -4.96 7.09
N PHE A 204 -7.77 -4.15 7.13
CA PHE A 204 -7.75 -2.90 7.91
C PHE A 204 -7.78 -3.24 9.40
N ILE A 205 -6.97 -2.55 10.20
CA ILE A 205 -6.84 -2.82 11.64
C ILE A 205 -7.44 -1.72 12.51
N THR A 206 -7.76 -0.55 11.93
CA THR A 206 -8.37 0.61 12.59
C THR A 206 -9.13 1.42 11.54
N PRO A 207 -10.15 2.24 11.90
CA PRO A 207 -10.81 3.14 10.93
C PRO A 207 -9.81 4.06 10.25
N VAL A 208 -9.96 4.23 8.93
CA VAL A 208 -9.13 5.11 8.12
C VAL A 208 -9.64 6.54 8.22
N ALA A 209 -8.98 7.44 8.94
CA ALA A 209 -9.34 8.85 8.93
C ALA A 209 -8.91 9.53 7.60
N PRO A 210 -9.58 10.63 7.18
CA PRO A 210 -9.16 11.40 6.00
C PRO A 210 -7.69 11.79 6.00
N GLU A 211 -7.16 12.12 7.18
CA GLU A 211 -5.77 12.52 7.41
C GLU A 211 -4.79 11.36 7.17
N ASN A 212 -5.24 10.09 7.19
CA ASN A 212 -4.39 8.95 6.80
C ASN A 212 -4.24 8.82 5.27
N ILE A 213 -5.05 9.54 4.48
CA ILE A 213 -5.10 9.46 3.02
C ILE A 213 -4.38 10.65 2.40
N MET A 214 -4.69 11.85 2.88
CA MET A 214 -4.20 13.09 2.29
C MET A 214 -3.88 14.13 3.37
N THR A 215 -2.83 14.91 3.14
CA THR A 215 -2.47 16.06 3.98
C THR A 215 -2.08 17.20 3.07
N ASN A 216 -2.70 18.38 3.25
CA ASN A 216 -2.45 19.58 2.44
C ASN A 216 -2.54 19.34 0.91
N GLY A 217 -3.55 18.59 0.47
CA GLY A 217 -3.75 18.27 -0.95
C GLY A 217 -2.81 17.20 -1.51
N ARG A 218 -1.91 16.63 -0.70
CA ARG A 218 -0.94 15.61 -1.12
C ARG A 218 -1.28 14.24 -0.56
N LEU A 219 -1.18 13.20 -1.40
CA LEU A 219 -1.47 11.82 -0.97
C LEU A 219 -0.36 11.30 -0.07
N ARG A 220 -0.73 10.69 1.06
CA ARG A 220 0.24 10.08 1.97
C ARG A 220 0.83 8.81 1.37
N VAL A 221 2.17 8.73 1.37
CA VAL A 221 2.93 7.57 0.90
C VAL A 221 3.95 7.19 1.97
N LYS A 222 4.04 5.89 2.21
CA LYS A 222 4.93 5.32 3.24
C LYS A 222 5.91 4.37 2.59
N GLY A 223 7.20 4.60 2.83
CA GLY A 223 8.29 3.77 2.34
C GLY A 223 9.09 3.18 3.49
N LEU A 224 9.59 1.96 3.32
CA LEU A 224 10.40 1.28 4.32
C LEU A 224 11.79 0.98 3.80
N ASN A 225 12.79 1.18 4.64
CA ASN A 225 14.13 0.72 4.40
C ASN A 225 14.35 -0.64 5.05
N THR A 226 14.24 -1.69 4.24
CA THR A 226 14.82 -2.98 4.56
C THR A 226 15.74 -3.38 3.45
N SER A 227 17.05 -3.22 3.65
CA SER A 227 18.09 -3.55 2.66
C SER A 227 17.82 -4.86 1.89
N PRO A 228 17.36 -5.98 2.50
CA PRO A 228 17.03 -7.19 1.74
C PRO A 228 15.77 -7.10 0.86
N THR A 229 14.77 -6.29 1.22
CA THR A 229 13.53 -6.13 0.42
C THR A 229 13.67 -5.03 -0.63
N LEU A 230 14.45 -3.98 -0.35
CA LEU A 230 14.85 -2.97 -1.33
C LEU A 230 15.64 -3.62 -2.47
N GLU A 231 16.62 -4.47 -2.15
CA GLU A 231 17.37 -5.24 -3.15
C GLU A 231 16.48 -6.17 -3.99
N ARG A 232 15.37 -6.66 -3.42
CA ARG A 232 14.45 -7.58 -4.09
C ARG A 232 13.73 -6.96 -5.30
N TYR A 233 13.36 -5.67 -5.21
CA TYR A 233 12.57 -4.97 -6.23
C TYR A 233 13.37 -3.90 -6.99
N SER A 234 14.58 -3.56 -6.54
CA SER A 234 15.38 -2.45 -7.10
C SER A 234 15.81 -2.69 -8.54
N SER A 235 16.21 -3.92 -8.90
CA SER A 235 16.69 -4.24 -10.25
C SER A 235 15.62 -4.00 -11.32
N PHE A 236 14.38 -4.41 -11.04
CA PHE A 236 13.22 -4.20 -11.91
C PHE A 236 12.84 -2.74 -12.04
N THR A 237 12.81 -2.06 -10.90
CA THR A 237 12.51 -0.63 -10.85
C THR A 237 13.53 0.15 -11.68
N MET A 238 14.81 -0.18 -11.54
CA MET A 238 15.88 0.41 -12.35
C MET A 238 15.71 0.08 -13.83
N GLN A 239 15.38 -1.16 -14.20
CA GLN A 239 15.21 -1.55 -15.60
C GLN A 239 14.02 -0.85 -16.27
N MET A 240 12.90 -0.68 -15.55
CA MET A 240 11.68 -0.11 -16.12
C MET A 240 11.69 1.42 -16.13
N LEU A 241 12.36 2.06 -15.17
CA LEU A 241 12.33 3.52 -15.01
C LEU A 241 13.67 4.22 -15.27
N GLY A 242 14.78 3.49 -15.22
CA GLY A 242 16.13 4.08 -15.18
C GLY A 242 16.40 4.82 -13.88
N LYS A 243 15.71 4.46 -12.79
CA LYS A 243 15.78 5.13 -11.49
C LYS A 243 15.94 4.12 -10.35
N PRO A 244 16.76 4.41 -9.32
CA PRO A 244 16.90 3.53 -8.18
C PRO A 244 15.65 3.61 -7.29
N LEU A 245 15.28 2.49 -6.66
CA LEU A 245 14.15 2.41 -5.74
C LEU A 245 14.48 3.16 -4.43
N PRO A 246 13.75 4.25 -4.08
CA PRO A 246 14.06 5.06 -2.91
C PRO A 246 13.49 4.49 -1.60
N GLY A 247 12.68 3.44 -1.66
CA GLY A 247 12.10 2.76 -0.49
C GLY A 247 11.23 1.56 -0.91
N ASP A 248 11.01 0.61 -0.01
CA ASP A 248 10.04 -0.46 -0.22
C ASP A 248 8.62 0.04 0.08
N PHE A 249 7.75 -0.03 -0.92
CA PHE A 249 6.37 0.45 -0.84
C PHE A 249 5.34 -0.70 -0.75
N MET A 250 5.78 -1.96 -0.75
CA MET A 250 4.91 -3.13 -0.58
C MET A 250 4.54 -3.41 0.88
N CYS A 251 5.03 -2.61 1.84
CA CYS A 251 4.82 -2.86 3.26
C CYS A 251 3.61 -2.13 3.85
N TYR A 252 3.16 -1.05 3.20
CA TYR A 252 2.12 -0.18 3.72
C TYR A 252 0.90 -0.19 2.81
N PHE A 253 -0.22 -0.66 3.34
CA PHE A 253 -1.49 -0.63 2.64
C PHE A 253 -2.55 0.15 3.45
N PRO A 254 -3.55 0.76 2.78
CA PRO A 254 -3.62 0.98 1.34
C PRO A 254 -2.50 1.89 0.82
N VAL A 255 -2.13 1.70 -0.45
CA VAL A 255 -1.27 2.66 -1.17
C VAL A 255 -2.16 3.60 -1.96
N TYR A 256 -2.05 4.89 -1.69
CA TYR A 256 -2.82 5.91 -2.41
C TYR A 256 -2.02 6.45 -3.60
N ILE A 257 -2.62 6.39 -4.78
CA ILE A 257 -2.00 6.79 -6.04
C ILE A 257 -3.00 7.66 -6.80
N TRP A 258 -2.54 8.78 -7.34
CA TRP A 258 -3.33 9.49 -8.34
C TRP A 258 -3.46 8.62 -9.58
N THR A 259 -4.67 8.46 -10.10
CA THR A 259 -4.92 7.52 -11.19
C THR A 259 -4.11 7.86 -12.44
N ASP A 260 -3.91 9.14 -12.72
CA ASP A 260 -3.08 9.61 -13.84
C ASP A 260 -1.57 9.37 -13.66
N THR A 261 -1.06 9.23 -12.43
CA THR A 261 0.34 8.83 -12.17
C THR A 261 0.63 7.45 -12.74
N ILE A 262 -0.33 6.52 -12.75
CA ILE A 262 -0.18 5.20 -13.37
C ILE A 262 -0.01 5.37 -14.88
N THR A 263 -0.87 6.18 -15.52
CA THR A 263 -0.76 6.48 -16.96
C THR A 263 0.58 7.14 -17.30
N ASN A 264 1.01 8.11 -16.49
CA ASN A 264 2.28 8.83 -16.70
C ASN A 264 3.49 7.90 -16.50
N CYS A 265 3.46 7.04 -15.47
CA CYS A 265 4.46 6.01 -15.24
C CYS A 265 4.57 5.07 -16.44
N ASN A 266 3.43 4.60 -16.96
CA ASN A 266 3.39 3.74 -18.13
C ASN A 266 4.01 4.41 -19.37
N ARG A 267 3.66 5.67 -19.65
CA ARG A 267 4.27 6.44 -20.75
C ARG A 267 5.79 6.56 -20.58
N HIS A 268 6.27 6.79 -19.36
CA HIS A 268 7.70 6.84 -19.06
C HIS A 268 8.38 5.51 -19.31
N ILE A 269 7.79 4.40 -18.87
CA ILE A 269 8.32 3.04 -19.07
C ILE A 269 8.50 2.76 -20.57
N LEU A 270 7.47 3.01 -21.39
CA LEU A 270 7.53 2.78 -22.84
C LEU A 270 8.65 3.57 -23.50
N LYS A 271 8.77 4.86 -23.15
CA LYS A 271 9.82 5.75 -23.67
C LYS A 271 11.21 5.30 -23.20
N HIS A 272 11.39 5.03 -21.91
CA HIS A 272 12.68 4.66 -21.33
C HIS A 272 13.19 3.33 -21.89
N MET A 273 12.31 2.33 -21.98
CA MET A 273 12.67 0.99 -22.43
C MET A 273 12.75 0.87 -23.96
N ASN A 274 12.34 1.92 -24.69
CA ASN A 274 12.21 1.96 -26.14
C ASN A 274 11.36 0.80 -26.68
N VAL A 275 10.14 0.66 -26.15
CA VAL A 275 9.17 -0.37 -26.52
C VAL A 275 7.81 0.26 -26.80
N THR A 276 6.98 -0.41 -27.59
CA THR A 276 5.69 0.15 -28.05
C THR A 276 4.50 -0.23 -27.15
N THR A 277 4.64 -1.29 -26.36
CA THR A 277 3.56 -1.80 -25.51
C THR A 277 4.04 -2.13 -24.10
N LEU A 278 3.14 -2.01 -23.12
CA LEU A 278 3.44 -2.41 -21.73
C LEU A 278 3.63 -3.91 -21.61
N GLU A 279 2.98 -4.71 -22.47
CA GLU A 279 3.18 -6.16 -22.54
C GLU A 279 4.65 -6.50 -22.84
N GLU A 280 5.22 -5.82 -23.83
CA GLU A 280 6.64 -5.97 -24.20
C GLU A 280 7.56 -5.52 -23.05
N ALA A 281 7.30 -4.35 -22.47
CA ALA A 281 8.03 -3.85 -21.30
C ALA A 281 8.02 -4.86 -20.14
N PHE A 282 6.83 -5.37 -19.81
CA PHE A 282 6.61 -6.31 -18.72
C PHE A 282 7.36 -7.62 -18.97
N ILE A 283 7.23 -8.23 -20.15
CA ILE A 283 7.89 -9.51 -20.47
C ILE A 283 9.43 -9.35 -20.47
N LYS A 284 9.94 -8.27 -21.05
CA LYS A 284 11.39 -7.98 -21.10
C LYS A 284 11.98 -7.85 -19.70
N SER A 285 11.25 -7.22 -18.79
CA SER A 285 11.67 -7.04 -17.39
C SER A 285 11.48 -8.33 -16.58
N ALA A 286 10.30 -8.95 -16.63
CA ALA A 286 9.87 -10.08 -15.81
C ALA A 286 10.77 -11.33 -15.86
N SER A 287 11.65 -11.45 -16.86
CA SER A 287 12.57 -12.58 -17.01
C SER A 287 13.71 -12.64 -15.97
N ARG A 288 13.91 -11.63 -15.11
CA ARG A 288 15.17 -11.43 -14.33
C ARG A 288 15.05 -11.28 -12.79
N GLY A 289 14.03 -11.82 -12.13
CA GLY A 289 13.83 -11.70 -10.66
C GLY A 289 12.43 -11.23 -10.23
N LEU A 290 12.23 -10.57 -9.09
CA LEU A 290 10.89 -10.30 -8.54
C LEU A 290 10.38 -8.87 -8.81
N LEU A 291 9.17 -8.77 -9.36
CA LEU A 291 8.53 -7.52 -9.77
C LEU A 291 7.49 -7.03 -8.74
N SER A 292 7.45 -5.72 -8.51
CA SER A 292 6.44 -5.02 -7.71
C SER A 292 5.93 -3.79 -8.46
N PRO A 293 4.69 -3.79 -8.98
CA PRO A 293 4.16 -2.65 -9.72
C PRO A 293 3.97 -1.43 -8.82
N VAL A 294 3.61 -1.61 -7.55
CA VAL A 294 3.48 -0.49 -6.60
C VAL A 294 4.83 0.19 -6.35
N CYS A 295 5.91 -0.59 -6.23
CA CYS A 295 7.24 -0.04 -6.06
C CYS A 295 7.67 0.77 -7.29
N ILE A 296 7.35 0.28 -8.49
CA ILE A 296 7.65 0.96 -9.75
C ILE A 296 6.84 2.26 -9.85
N ILE A 297 5.54 2.21 -9.66
CA ILE A 297 4.66 3.39 -9.78
C ILE A 297 5.04 4.46 -8.74
N LEU A 298 5.29 4.08 -7.49
CA LEU A 298 5.70 5.05 -6.46
C LEU A 298 7.15 5.53 -6.62
N THR A 299 8.04 4.74 -7.22
CA THR A 299 9.36 5.25 -7.61
C THR A 299 9.22 6.30 -8.71
N TYR A 300 8.36 6.06 -9.70
CA TYR A 300 8.05 7.08 -10.71
C TYR A 300 7.50 8.35 -10.05
N ALA A 301 6.51 8.20 -9.16
CA ALA A 301 5.95 9.31 -8.41
C ALA A 301 7.02 10.08 -7.63
N PHE A 302 7.95 9.40 -6.97
CA PHE A 302 9.03 10.02 -6.20
C PHE A 302 9.97 10.88 -7.06
N TYR A 303 10.36 10.42 -8.25
CA TYR A 303 11.30 11.17 -9.10
C TYR A 303 10.65 12.22 -9.99
N PHE A 304 9.42 11.99 -10.43
CA PHE A 304 8.78 12.82 -11.46
C PHE A 304 7.57 13.60 -10.98
N GLU A 305 6.94 13.17 -9.87
CA GLU A 305 5.70 13.77 -9.36
C GLU A 305 5.73 14.02 -7.84
N ARG A 306 6.93 14.18 -7.26
CA ARG A 306 7.15 14.19 -5.79
C ARG A 306 6.22 15.13 -5.03
N HIS A 307 5.95 16.30 -5.62
CA HIS A 307 5.13 17.37 -5.06
C HIS A 307 3.66 16.98 -4.80
N ARG A 308 3.15 15.95 -5.48
CA ARG A 308 1.76 15.46 -5.32
C ARG A 308 1.56 14.57 -4.10
N TYR A 309 2.64 14.25 -3.40
CA TYR A 309 2.69 13.23 -2.35
C TYR A 309 3.35 13.76 -1.08
N ASP A 310 2.86 13.27 0.05
CA ASP A 310 3.39 13.50 1.39
C ASP A 310 4.13 12.24 1.82
N TRP A 311 5.47 12.32 1.85
CA TRP A 311 6.33 11.15 1.96
C TRP A 311 6.73 10.88 3.41
N HIS A 312 6.64 9.62 3.81
CA HIS A 312 7.03 9.14 5.13
C HIS A 312 7.92 7.89 4.98
N PHE A 313 9.23 8.05 5.16
CA PHE A 313 10.19 6.98 5.10
C PHE A 313 10.59 6.50 6.50
N ASP A 314 10.44 5.20 6.75
CA ASP A 314 11.08 4.53 7.87
C ASP A 314 12.45 4.01 7.40
N ILE A 315 13.50 4.81 7.62
CA ILE A 315 14.88 4.45 7.23
C ILE A 315 15.56 3.51 8.23
N GLY A 316 14.90 3.18 9.34
CA GLY A 316 15.42 2.40 10.45
C GLY A 316 16.51 3.11 11.28
N PRO A 317 16.79 2.65 12.51
CA PRO A 317 17.72 3.30 13.43
C PRO A 317 19.19 3.10 13.08
N ARG A 318 19.49 2.17 12.15
CA ARG A 318 20.87 1.78 11.81
C ARG A 318 21.48 2.60 10.68
N LEU A 319 20.71 3.43 10.00
CA LEU A 319 21.17 4.17 8.83
C LEU A 319 20.96 5.66 9.02
N ASN A 320 22.05 6.42 8.88
CA ASN A 320 21.99 7.87 8.80
C ASN A 320 21.38 8.28 7.44
N LEU A 321 20.50 9.27 7.44
CA LEU A 321 19.86 9.84 6.26
C LEU A 321 20.86 10.20 5.13
N THR A 322 22.02 10.78 5.47
CA THR A 322 23.06 11.11 4.48
C THR A 322 23.57 9.86 3.76
N HIS A 323 23.81 8.78 4.51
CA HIS A 323 24.27 7.52 3.95
C HIS A 323 23.16 6.84 3.13
N TYR A 324 21.91 6.91 3.62
CA TYR A 324 20.74 6.40 2.91
C TYR A 324 20.57 7.04 1.54
N ASN A 325 20.59 8.38 1.48
CA ASN A 325 20.48 9.14 0.24
C ASN A 325 21.59 8.76 -0.75
N LYS A 326 22.84 8.63 -0.27
CA LYS A 326 23.97 8.22 -1.14
C LYS A 326 23.76 6.84 -1.77
N MET A 327 23.09 5.92 -1.09
CA MET A 327 22.91 4.54 -1.57
C MET A 327 21.68 4.35 -2.47
N TYR A 328 20.56 4.98 -2.13
CA TYR A 328 19.26 4.62 -2.72
C TYR A 328 18.59 5.74 -3.52
N VAL A 329 19.15 6.95 -3.49
CA VAL A 329 18.51 8.15 -4.04
C VAL A 329 19.47 8.88 -4.98
N LEU A 330 18.94 9.42 -6.08
CA LEU A 330 19.76 10.23 -6.99
C LEU A 330 20.07 11.62 -6.39
N PRO A 331 21.21 12.22 -6.76
CA PRO A 331 21.50 13.61 -6.40
C PRO A 331 20.36 14.55 -6.82
N ARG A 332 20.06 15.55 -5.98
CA ARG A 332 18.96 16.54 -6.11
C ARG A 332 17.56 15.98 -5.86
N HIS A 333 17.45 14.71 -5.49
CA HIS A 333 16.19 14.08 -5.09
C HIS A 333 16.24 13.59 -3.65
N GLU A 334 17.14 14.12 -2.84
CA GLU A 334 17.39 13.65 -1.48
C GLU A 334 16.13 13.60 -0.62
N ILE A 335 16.01 12.54 0.17
CA ILE A 335 15.06 12.45 1.27
C ILE A 335 15.58 13.37 2.39
N THR A 336 14.69 14.20 2.92
CA THR A 336 14.98 15.18 3.95
C THR A 336 14.47 14.70 5.31
N SER A 337 14.84 15.40 6.38
CA SER A 337 14.30 15.11 7.71
C SER A 337 12.77 15.27 7.79
N ALA A 338 12.17 16.10 6.92
CA ALA A 338 10.72 16.25 6.83
C ALA A 338 10.03 15.00 6.24
N ASP A 339 10.74 14.24 5.41
CA ASP A 339 10.23 12.99 4.82
C ASP A 339 10.43 11.79 5.75
N VAL A 340 11.21 11.90 6.84
CA VAL A 340 11.47 10.84 7.81
C VAL A 340 10.64 11.10 9.07
N THR A 341 9.32 10.97 8.92
CA THR A 341 8.34 11.30 9.96
C THR A 341 7.45 10.12 10.28
N TYR A 342 7.12 9.98 11.56
CA TYR A 342 6.28 8.93 12.13
C TYR A 342 4.87 9.00 11.55
N ASP A 343 4.33 7.85 11.14
CA ASP A 343 2.93 7.72 10.78
C ASP A 343 2.37 6.35 11.20
N VAL A 344 1.06 6.28 11.41
CA VAL A 344 0.35 5.03 11.71
C VAL A 344 0.02 4.30 10.41
N HIS A 345 0.06 2.97 10.39
CA HIS A 345 -0.58 2.22 9.31
C HIS A 345 -1.98 1.78 9.74
N VAL A 346 -2.87 1.72 8.75
CA VAL A 346 -4.28 1.42 8.97
C VAL A 346 -4.68 0.02 8.47
N ALA A 347 -3.81 -0.63 7.69
CA ALA A 347 -3.98 -2.02 7.28
C ALA A 347 -2.66 -2.80 7.34
N THR A 348 -2.78 -4.12 7.45
CA THR A 348 -1.65 -5.06 7.47
C THR A 348 -1.92 -6.23 6.53
N HIS A 349 -0.88 -6.99 6.19
CA HIS A 349 -1.04 -8.27 5.50
C HIS A 349 -1.22 -9.40 6.49
N ASN A 350 -2.23 -10.24 6.27
CA ASN A 350 -2.48 -11.43 7.07
C ASN A 350 -1.33 -12.45 6.97
N ARG A 351 -0.61 -12.49 5.84
CA ARG A 351 0.58 -13.34 5.69
C ARG A 351 1.68 -12.99 6.69
N TYR A 352 1.82 -11.72 7.03
CA TYR A 352 2.86 -11.22 7.93
C TYR A 352 2.36 -10.93 9.34
N TYR A 353 1.04 -10.88 9.55
CA TYR A 353 0.39 -10.77 10.85
C TYR A 353 -0.67 -11.85 10.97
N VAL A 354 -0.21 -13.05 11.32
CA VAL A 354 -1.11 -14.18 11.58
C VAL A 354 -1.89 -13.86 12.85
N ASP A 355 -3.12 -13.42 12.66
CA ASP A 355 -4.06 -13.08 13.72
C ASP A 355 -5.35 -13.88 13.51
N PRO A 356 -5.27 -15.20 13.73
CA PRO A 356 -6.36 -16.14 13.43
C PRO A 356 -7.56 -15.90 14.33
N LYS A 357 -7.38 -15.15 15.43
CA LYS A 357 -8.45 -14.80 16.36
C LYS A 357 -8.94 -13.38 16.16
N ASN A 358 -8.51 -12.62 15.15
CA ASN A 358 -8.89 -11.21 14.91
C ASN A 358 -8.67 -10.29 16.13
N VAL A 359 -7.64 -10.56 16.94
CA VAL A 359 -7.29 -9.77 18.14
C VAL A 359 -6.92 -8.35 17.76
N ILE A 360 -6.12 -8.16 16.70
CA ILE A 360 -5.64 -6.84 16.25
C ILE A 360 -6.83 -6.01 15.79
N ASN A 361 -7.70 -6.60 14.94
CA ASN A 361 -8.91 -5.92 14.48
C ASN A 361 -9.82 -5.54 15.65
N ARG A 362 -9.98 -6.40 16.67
CA ARG A 362 -10.77 -6.05 17.87
C ARG A 362 -10.13 -4.93 18.68
N GLN A 363 -8.81 -4.90 18.82
CA GLN A 363 -8.14 -3.83 19.55
C GLN A 363 -8.38 -2.47 18.90
N GLY A 364 -8.23 -2.38 17.57
CA GLY A 364 -8.54 -1.15 16.84
C GLY A 364 -10.02 -0.74 16.91
N TYR A 365 -10.94 -1.72 16.89
CA TYR A 365 -12.37 -1.46 17.13
C TYR A 365 -12.57 -0.81 18.50
N CYS A 366 -12.02 -1.44 19.54
CA CYS A 366 -12.19 -0.99 20.93
C CYS A 366 -11.55 0.37 21.17
N ALA A 367 -10.38 0.63 20.60
CA ALA A 367 -9.75 1.94 20.67
C ALA A 367 -10.58 3.01 19.94
N ALA A 368 -11.15 2.71 18.77
CA ALA A 368 -12.04 3.64 18.06
C ALA A 368 -13.31 3.94 18.85
N VAL A 369 -13.97 2.91 19.39
CA VAL A 369 -15.22 3.08 20.15
C VAL A 369 -14.97 3.83 21.46
N ALA A 370 -13.91 3.49 22.21
CA ALA A 370 -13.54 4.18 23.45
C ALA A 370 -13.28 5.68 23.26
N ASN A 371 -12.83 6.07 22.06
CA ASN A 371 -12.60 7.47 21.70
C ASN A 371 -13.82 8.14 21.06
N SER A 372 -14.94 7.45 20.88
CA SER A 372 -16.12 7.93 20.14
C SER A 372 -17.35 8.14 21.02
N THR A 373 -18.46 8.55 20.40
CA THR A 373 -19.79 8.63 21.04
C THR A 373 -20.66 7.41 20.74
N ILE A 374 -20.11 6.36 20.13
CA ILE A 374 -20.87 5.17 19.74
C ILE A 374 -21.27 4.38 20.99
N PRO A 375 -22.57 4.12 21.22
CA PRO A 375 -23.02 3.33 22.36
C PRO A 375 -22.45 1.90 22.32
N MET A 376 -21.86 1.46 23.44
CA MET A 376 -21.37 0.09 23.57
C MET A 376 -22.44 -0.85 24.12
N THR A 377 -22.72 -1.93 23.39
CA THR A 377 -23.50 -3.05 23.92
C THR A 377 -22.76 -3.74 25.08
N LYS A 378 -23.46 -4.51 25.92
CA LYS A 378 -22.85 -5.34 26.98
C LYS A 378 -21.76 -6.27 26.41
N GLN A 379 -22.01 -6.87 25.26
CA GLN A 379 -21.06 -7.75 24.58
C GLN A 379 -19.82 -6.98 24.11
N THR A 380 -20.01 -5.80 23.50
CA THR A 380 -18.90 -4.93 23.08
C THR A 380 -18.05 -4.49 24.26
N ASN A 381 -18.69 -4.06 25.36
CA ASN A 381 -18.01 -3.70 26.59
C ASN A 381 -17.15 -4.84 27.11
N GLN A 382 -17.71 -6.06 27.20
CA GLN A 382 -16.97 -7.23 27.65
C GLN A 382 -15.76 -7.54 26.77
N MET A 383 -15.93 -7.48 25.44
CA MET A 383 -14.85 -7.69 24.47
C MET A 383 -13.73 -6.64 24.62
N CYS A 384 -14.09 -5.38 24.89
CA CYS A 384 -13.15 -4.27 24.96
C CYS A 384 -12.43 -4.11 26.31
N ARG A 385 -12.96 -4.68 27.40
CA ARG A 385 -12.34 -4.63 28.74
C ARG A 385 -10.87 -5.04 28.74
N ARG A 386 -10.50 -6.08 27.98
CA ARG A 386 -9.11 -6.58 27.89
C ARG A 386 -8.13 -5.62 27.20
N PHE A 387 -8.64 -4.60 26.53
CA PHE A 387 -7.85 -3.57 25.85
C PHE A 387 -7.92 -2.22 26.56
N ASN A 388 -8.58 -2.14 27.71
CA ASN A 388 -8.69 -0.90 28.44
C ASN A 388 -7.31 -0.44 28.92
N GLY A 389 -6.97 0.82 28.65
CA GLY A 389 -5.65 1.39 28.96
C GLY A 389 -4.49 0.86 28.10
N SER A 390 -4.73 0.02 27.09
CA SER A 390 -3.67 -0.46 26.21
C SER A 390 -3.45 0.49 25.03
N VAL A 391 -2.18 0.84 24.78
CA VAL A 391 -1.81 1.59 23.58
C VAL A 391 -1.77 0.62 22.39
N PHE A 392 -2.37 1.03 21.27
CA PHE A 392 -2.42 0.18 20.07
C PHE A 392 -1.14 0.27 19.24
N TRP A 393 -0.02 -0.21 19.79
CA TRP A 393 1.30 -0.20 19.14
C TRP A 393 1.36 -0.95 17.81
N THR A 394 0.39 -1.84 17.55
CA THR A 394 0.30 -2.52 16.27
C THR A 394 0.19 -1.55 15.12
N LEU A 395 -0.28 -0.31 15.30
CA LEU A 395 -0.28 0.75 14.28
C LEU A 395 1.11 1.11 13.72
N PHE A 396 2.20 0.62 14.31
CA PHE A 396 3.57 0.83 13.81
C PHE A 396 4.30 -0.48 13.44
N THR A 397 3.65 -1.65 13.55
CA THR A 397 4.23 -2.97 13.23
C THR A 397 3.88 -3.43 11.80
N LEU A 398 4.87 -3.64 10.93
CA LEU A 398 4.65 -3.91 9.48
C LEU A 398 4.89 -5.33 8.97
N GLN A 399 5.78 -6.14 9.57
CA GLN A 399 5.84 -7.61 9.41
C GLN A 399 6.38 -8.29 10.70
N THR A 400 5.77 -9.40 11.14
CA THR A 400 6.19 -10.13 12.37
C THR A 400 7.54 -10.85 12.27
N ALA A 401 8.10 -11.02 11.07
CA ALA A 401 9.38 -11.71 10.88
C ALA A 401 10.57 -10.74 11.07
N MET A 402 11.10 -10.70 12.29
CA MET A 402 12.49 -10.41 12.68
C MET A 402 13.18 -9.08 12.27
N PHE A 403 12.62 -8.24 11.41
CA PHE A 403 13.33 -7.03 10.91
C PHE A 403 12.72 -5.69 11.37
N HIS A 404 11.57 -5.69 12.05
CA HIS A 404 10.79 -4.45 12.28
C HIS A 404 10.42 -4.11 13.72
N MET A 405 10.94 -4.83 14.74
CA MET A 405 10.91 -4.26 16.10
C MET A 405 11.78 -3.00 16.24
N ASN A 406 12.50 -2.64 15.18
CA ASN A 406 13.32 -1.45 15.08
C ASN A 406 12.75 -0.36 14.13
N GLY A 407 11.43 -0.30 13.88
CA GLY A 407 10.84 0.77 13.05
C GLY A 407 10.80 2.14 13.72
N TRP A 408 9.90 3.03 13.30
CA TRP A 408 9.70 4.35 13.94
C TRP A 408 9.62 4.31 15.48
N CYS A 409 8.89 3.36 16.06
CA CYS A 409 8.55 3.38 17.49
C CYS A 409 9.38 2.46 18.39
N VAL A 410 10.64 2.16 18.02
CA VAL A 410 11.58 1.43 18.89
C VAL A 410 11.67 2.11 20.25
N ASN A 411 11.83 1.32 21.32
CA ASN A 411 12.06 1.79 22.68
C ASN A 411 11.01 2.78 23.21
N HIS A 412 9.76 2.69 22.72
CA HIS A 412 8.68 3.61 23.07
C HIS A 412 9.04 5.07 22.79
N ASN A 413 9.57 5.34 21.58
CA ASN A 413 9.86 6.70 21.14
C ASN A 413 8.72 7.66 21.54
N PRO A 414 9.00 8.73 22.31
CA PRO A 414 7.97 9.57 22.90
C PRO A 414 7.10 10.29 21.85
N LYS A 415 7.54 10.35 20.59
CA LYS A 415 6.75 10.91 19.49
C LYS A 415 5.62 10.01 19.00
N CYS A 416 5.70 8.70 19.25
CA CYS A 416 4.73 7.74 18.71
C CYS A 416 3.39 7.73 19.44
N LEU A 417 3.39 7.90 20.76
CA LEU A 417 2.13 7.96 21.52
C LEU A 417 1.26 9.15 21.08
N PRO A 418 1.79 10.38 20.93
CA PRO A 418 1.06 11.49 20.31
C PRO A 418 0.48 11.17 18.94
N THR A 419 1.20 10.44 18.07
CA THR A 419 0.69 10.04 16.74
C THR A 419 -0.49 9.07 16.86
N VAL A 420 -0.48 8.15 17.83
CA VAL A 420 -1.65 7.27 18.11
C VAL A 420 -2.83 8.08 18.63
N ASP A 421 -2.60 9.01 19.54
CA ASP A 421 -3.64 9.87 20.09
C ASP A 421 -4.26 10.77 19.02
N GLU A 422 -3.42 11.35 18.15
CA GLU A 422 -3.85 12.14 17.01
C GLU A 422 -4.69 11.32 16.03
N HIS A 423 -4.26 10.10 15.69
CA HIS A 423 -5.03 9.18 14.88
C HIS A 423 -6.45 8.97 15.45
N TYR A 424 -6.57 8.67 16.75
CA TYR A 424 -7.89 8.44 17.35
C TYR A 424 -8.72 9.71 17.56
N LYS A 425 -8.10 10.89 17.69
CA LYS A 425 -8.80 12.18 17.58
C LYS A 425 -9.42 12.37 16.19
N ASN A 426 -8.68 12.04 15.14
CA ASN A 426 -9.16 12.12 13.75
C ASN A 426 -10.25 11.08 13.47
N VAL A 427 -10.11 9.85 13.98
CA VAL A 427 -11.16 8.82 13.91
C VAL A 427 -12.44 9.29 14.63
N LYS A 428 -12.32 9.86 15.82
CA LYS A 428 -13.47 10.43 16.56
C LYS A 428 -14.19 11.50 15.74
N LYS A 429 -13.42 12.40 15.11
CA LYS A 429 -13.96 13.43 14.21
C LYS A 429 -14.68 12.80 13.02
N ALA A 430 -14.06 11.84 12.34
CA ALA A 430 -14.66 11.14 11.21
C ALA A 430 -15.97 10.42 11.58
N ILE A 431 -16.04 9.80 12.77
CA ILE A 431 -17.28 9.20 13.30
C ILE A 431 -18.37 10.26 13.47
N LYS A 432 -18.06 11.40 14.12
CA LYS A 432 -19.02 12.51 14.29
C LYS A 432 -19.52 13.08 12.97
N GLU A 433 -18.66 13.09 11.96
CA GLU A 433 -18.99 13.54 10.60
C GLU A 433 -19.70 12.46 9.78
N GLY A 434 -20.03 11.29 10.36
CA GLY A 434 -20.80 10.25 9.70
C GLY A 434 -20.02 9.39 8.71
N TYR A 435 -18.68 9.39 8.74
CA TYR A 435 -17.87 8.47 7.95
C TYR A 435 -18.03 7.01 8.41
N TYR A 436 -18.34 6.81 9.70
CA TYR A 436 -18.32 5.50 10.34
C TYR A 436 -19.48 5.31 11.31
N THR A 437 -20.11 4.14 11.22
CA THR A 437 -21.06 3.65 12.23
C THR A 437 -20.47 2.53 13.09
N LEU A 438 -19.33 1.96 12.67
CA LEU A 438 -18.70 0.77 13.27
C LEU A 438 -19.71 -0.36 13.51
N ASN A 439 -20.61 -0.56 12.52
CA ASN A 439 -21.72 -1.49 12.62
C ASN A 439 -21.24 -2.95 12.54
N MET A 440 -21.25 -3.58 13.70
CA MET A 440 -20.83 -4.95 13.90
C MET A 440 -21.76 -6.00 13.25
N ASP A 441 -23.00 -5.66 12.94
CA ASP A 441 -23.93 -6.59 12.29
C ASP A 441 -23.53 -6.87 10.83
N MET A 442 -22.87 -5.93 10.16
CA MET A 442 -22.29 -6.15 8.83
C MET A 442 -21.21 -7.25 8.88
N VAL A 443 -20.38 -7.27 9.91
CA VAL A 443 -19.36 -8.32 10.12
C VAL A 443 -20.00 -9.67 10.43
N LYS A 444 -21.09 -9.70 11.23
CA LYS A 444 -21.84 -10.94 11.49
C LYS A 444 -22.45 -11.48 10.19
N TYR A 445 -22.99 -10.59 9.36
CA TYR A 445 -23.55 -10.93 8.07
C TYR A 445 -22.49 -11.54 7.15
N ILE A 446 -21.34 -10.86 6.98
CA ILE A 446 -20.23 -11.36 6.15
C ILE A 446 -19.76 -12.74 6.61
N ASN A 447 -19.60 -12.97 7.92
CA ASN A 447 -19.22 -14.28 8.44
C ASN A 447 -20.27 -15.38 8.16
N SER A 448 -21.56 -15.02 8.21
CA SER A 448 -22.65 -15.97 7.93
C SER A 448 -22.71 -16.29 6.43
N PHE A 449 -22.53 -15.27 5.58
CA PHE A 449 -22.46 -15.43 4.14
C PHE A 449 -21.21 -16.21 3.69
N ALA A 450 -20.07 -16.00 4.34
CA ALA A 450 -18.88 -16.80 4.12
C ALA A 450 -19.15 -18.29 4.36
N LYS A 451 -19.91 -18.63 5.41
CA LYS A 451 -20.31 -20.02 5.69
C LYS A 451 -21.18 -20.61 4.58
N SER A 452 -22.12 -19.86 4.00
CA SER A 452 -22.89 -20.32 2.83
C SER A 452 -22.04 -20.51 1.57
N GLU A 453 -20.88 -19.86 1.52
CA GLU A 453 -19.87 -20.02 0.46
C GLU A 453 -18.80 -21.07 0.82
N ASN A 454 -19.06 -21.95 1.80
CA ASN A 454 -18.14 -22.98 2.29
C ASN A 454 -16.81 -22.42 2.83
N VAL A 455 -16.82 -21.20 3.36
CA VAL A 455 -15.68 -20.56 4.01
C VAL A 455 -15.94 -20.42 5.51
N THR A 456 -15.09 -21.07 6.31
CA THR A 456 -15.16 -20.98 7.78
C THR A 456 -14.17 -19.93 8.28
N CYS A 457 -14.70 -18.91 8.95
CA CYS A 457 -13.92 -17.85 9.57
C CYS A 457 -13.92 -17.98 11.09
N ALA A 458 -12.84 -17.55 11.73
CA ALA A 458 -12.83 -17.37 13.18
C ALA A 458 -13.81 -16.25 13.58
N HIS A 459 -14.60 -16.49 14.62
CA HIS A 459 -15.56 -15.50 15.09
C HIS A 459 -14.87 -14.19 15.50
N PHE A 460 -15.31 -13.08 14.90
CA PHE A 460 -14.82 -11.76 15.26
C PHE A 460 -15.18 -11.37 16.71
N PHE A 461 -16.33 -11.84 17.22
CA PHE A 461 -16.92 -11.48 18.52
C PHE A 461 -16.61 -12.39 19.71
N ARG A 462 -15.94 -13.53 19.50
CA ARG A 462 -15.77 -14.45 20.64
C ARG A 462 -14.78 -13.85 21.64
N ASN A 463 -15.18 -13.88 22.92
CA ASN A 463 -14.24 -13.82 24.02
C ASN A 463 -13.22 -14.93 23.77
N VAL A 464 -11.96 -14.54 23.64
CA VAL A 464 -10.90 -15.53 23.81
C VAL A 464 -10.84 -15.70 25.32
N GLY A 465 -11.45 -16.79 25.80
CA GLY A 465 -11.28 -17.25 27.17
C GLY A 465 -9.82 -17.47 27.50
#